data_AF-A0A919LN53-F1
#
_entry.id   AF-A0A919LN53-F1
#
_cell.length_a   1.000
_cell.length_b   1.000
_cell.length_c   1.000
_cell.angle_alpha   90.00
_cell.angle_beta   90.00
_cell.angle_gamma   90.00
#
_symmetry.space_group_name_H-M   'P 1'
#
loop_
_entity.id
_entity.type
_entity.pdbx_description
1 polymer ?
#
loop_
_entity_poly.entity_id
_entity_poly.type
_entity_poly.pdbx_seq_one_letter_code
_entity_poly.pdbx_strand_id
1 'polypeptide(L)' 'MTRTSDSLTVDAWAQVPNERFLAQPWMATVLRWTRQPDLTPSSVEDMLSAYDASGVDRALICGWWARPAC' A
#
# COMPACT_ATOMS: atom_id res chain seq x y z
N MET A 1 3.32 21.72 -13.08
CA MET A 1 2.41 21.04 -14.03
C MET A 1 1.02 21.12 -13.46
N THR A 2 0.16 21.96 -14.02
CA THR A 2 -1.23 22.16 -13.58
C THR A 2 -2.07 21.00 -14.13
N ARG A 3 -2.73 20.24 -13.25
CA ARG A 3 -3.50 19.05 -13.62
C ARG A 3 -4.84 19.47 -14.25
N THR A 4 -4.97 19.32 -15.57
CA THR A 4 -6.10 19.81 -16.39
C THR A 4 -7.32 18.86 -16.40
N SER A 5 -7.62 18.19 -15.28
CA SER A 5 -8.85 17.39 -15.17
C SER A 5 -9.34 17.46 -13.73
N ASP A 6 -10.57 17.95 -13.56
CA ASP A 6 -11.28 18.10 -12.29
C ASP A 6 -11.64 16.75 -11.62
N SER A 7 -11.16 15.63 -12.17
CA SER A 7 -11.44 14.30 -11.62
C SER A 7 -10.46 13.97 -10.50
N LEU A 8 -11.01 13.68 -9.33
CA LEU A 8 -10.26 13.25 -8.15
C LEU A 8 -9.97 11.74 -8.22
N THR A 9 -8.70 11.37 -8.13
CA THR A 9 -8.25 9.97 -8.10
C THR A 9 -8.16 9.51 -6.64
N VAL A 10 -8.93 8.49 -6.29
CA VAL A 10 -8.91 7.89 -4.95
C VAL A 10 -8.34 6.48 -5.01
N ASP A 11 -7.32 6.21 -4.21
CA ASP A 11 -6.96 4.84 -3.86
C ASP A 11 -7.90 4.33 -2.77
N ALA A 12 -8.85 3.49 -3.17
CA ALA A 12 -9.87 2.95 -2.28
C ALA A 12 -9.31 1.89 -1.30
N TRP A 13 -8.08 1.42 -1.49
CA TRP A 13 -7.47 0.39 -0.65
C TRP A 13 -5.96 0.55 -0.57
N ALA A 14 -5.52 1.41 0.35
CA ALA A 14 -4.13 1.62 0.68
C ALA A 14 -3.72 0.88 1.95
N GLN A 15 -2.42 0.54 2.04
CA GLN A 15 -1.82 -0.05 3.23
C GLN A 15 -0.44 0.56 3.47
N VAL A 16 -0.12 0.81 4.74
CA VAL A 16 1.24 1.15 5.19
C VAL A 16 1.78 -0.06 5.95
N PRO A 17 2.41 -1.03 5.26
CA PRO A 17 2.87 -2.27 5.88
C PRO A 17 4.02 -1.98 6.85
N ASN A 18 3.87 -2.46 8.08
CA ASN A 18 4.95 -2.48 9.06
C ASN A 18 5.65 -3.85 9.10
N GLU A 19 6.72 -3.95 9.89
CA GLU A 19 7.51 -5.19 10.05
C GLU A 19 6.63 -6.41 10.38
N ARG A 20 5.68 -6.25 11.31
CA ARG A 20 4.77 -7.33 11.72
C ARG A 20 3.91 -7.83 10.57
N PHE A 21 3.43 -6.92 9.71
CA PHE A 21 2.63 -7.27 8.54
C PHE A 21 3.47 -8.01 7.48
N LEU A 22 4.68 -7.53 7.21
CA LEU A 22 5.60 -8.18 6.26
C LEU A 22 6.08 -9.56 6.74
N ALA A 23 6.17 -9.77 8.06
CA ALA A 23 6.55 -11.05 8.66
C ALA A 23 5.46 -12.14 8.58
N GLN A 24 4.27 -11.83 8.06
CA GLN A 24 3.18 -12.81 8.03
C GLN A 24 3.45 -13.94 7.00
N PRO A 25 3.11 -15.21 7.30
CA PRO A 25 3.43 -16.34 6.42
C PRO A 25 2.85 -16.24 5.01
N TRP A 26 1.65 -15.65 4.89
CA TRP A 26 0.97 -15.46 3.60
C TRP A 26 1.66 -14.40 2.71
N MET A 27 2.52 -13.55 3.28
CA MET A 27 3.27 -12.53 2.53
C MET A 27 4.24 -13.17 1.53
N ALA A 28 4.78 -14.35 1.84
CA ALA A 28 5.72 -15.05 0.96
C ALA A 28 5.15 -15.27 -0.46
N THR A 29 3.84 -15.54 -0.57
CA THR A 29 3.20 -15.68 -1.89
C THR A 29 3.06 -14.31 -2.56
N VAL A 30 2.64 -13.28 -1.84
CA VAL A 30 2.48 -11.91 -2.38
C VAL A 30 3.81 -11.42 -2.96
N LEU A 31 4.89 -11.48 -2.19
CA LEU A 31 6.23 -11.02 -2.59
C LEU A 31 6.76 -11.76 -3.82
N ARG A 32 6.49 -13.07 -3.92
CA ARG A 32 6.85 -13.87 -5.11
C ARG A 32 6.11 -13.38 -6.36
N TRP A 33 4.80 -13.14 -6.24
CA TRP A 33 3.97 -12.74 -7.40
C TRP A 33 4.24 -11.31 -7.84
N THR A 34 4.51 -10.40 -6.90
CA THR A 34 4.87 -9.01 -7.21
C THR A 34 6.34 -8.83 -7.60
N ARG A 35 7.16 -9.89 -7.49
CA ARG A 35 8.61 -9.88 -7.73
C ARG A 35 9.34 -8.86 -6.83
N GLN A 36 8.91 -8.76 -5.57
CA GLN A 36 9.51 -7.89 -4.57
C GLN A 36 9.97 -8.73 -3.36
N PRO A 37 11.00 -9.58 -3.51
CA PRO A 37 11.45 -10.45 -2.42
C PRO A 37 12.01 -9.66 -1.22
N ASP A 38 12.53 -8.46 -1.45
CA ASP A 38 13.23 -7.64 -0.47
C ASP A 38 12.39 -6.42 -0.04
N LEU A 39 11.05 -6.52 -0.08
CA LEU A 39 10.18 -5.43 0.34
C LEU A 39 10.43 -5.12 1.82
N THR A 40 10.81 -3.88 2.09
CA THR A 40 10.97 -3.35 3.45
C THR A 40 9.74 -2.59 3.89
N PRO A 41 9.51 -2.41 5.20
CA PRO A 41 8.47 -1.51 5.69
C PRO A 41 8.63 -0.12 5.08
N SER A 42 7.54 0.45 4.59
CA SER A 42 7.51 1.82 4.06
C SER A 42 7.03 2.79 5.14
N SER A 43 7.61 3.98 5.15
CA SER A 43 7.09 5.10 5.94
C SER A 43 5.83 5.69 5.29
N VAL A 44 5.13 6.55 6.03
CA VAL A 44 4.00 7.30 5.46
C VAL A 44 4.48 8.26 4.38
N GLU A 45 5.68 8.82 4.54
CA GLU A 45 6.33 9.74 3.62
C GLU A 45 6.68 9.08 2.29
N ASP A 46 7.12 7.82 2.31
CA ASP A 46 7.37 7.03 1.08
C ASP A 46 6.08 6.82 0.30
N MET A 47 4.99 6.50 1.00
CA MET A 47 3.67 6.32 0.40
C MET A 47 3.16 7.63 -0.22
N LEU A 48 3.25 8.76 0.49
CA LEU A 48 2.85 10.07 -0.03
C LEU A 48 3.65 10.44 -1.28
N SER A 49 4.96 10.20 -1.27
CA SER A 49 5.83 10.46 -2.43
C SER A 49 5.42 9.64 -3.65
N ALA A 50 5.04 8.37 -3.45
CA ALA A 50 4.53 7.52 -4.52
C ALA A 50 3.18 8.00 -5.08
N TYR A 51 2.30 8.55 -4.22
CA TYR A 51 1.01 9.09 -4.63
C TYR A 51 1.12 10.39 -5.39
N ASP A 52 2.00 11.30 -4.95
CA ASP A 52 2.31 12.52 -5.69
C ASP A 52 2.85 12.19 -7.08
N ALA A 53 3.73 11.19 -7.20
CA ALA A 53 4.29 10.74 -8.47
C ALA A 53 3.27 10.05 -9.39
N SER A 54 2.21 9.45 -8.83
CA SER A 54 1.17 8.72 -9.57
C SER A 54 -0.12 9.51 -9.80
N GLY A 55 -0.25 10.71 -9.21
CA GLY A 55 -1.45 11.53 -9.32
C GLY A 55 -2.65 11.00 -8.52
N VAL A 56 -2.40 10.28 -7.43
CA VAL A 56 -3.43 9.87 -6.46
C VAL A 56 -3.67 11.02 -5.49
N ASP A 57 -4.91 11.50 -5.41
CA ASP A 57 -5.26 12.66 -4.57
C ASP A 57 -5.57 12.26 -3.13
N ARG A 58 -6.24 11.12 -2.93
CA ARG A 58 -6.70 10.65 -1.62
C ARG A 58 -6.58 9.14 -1.53
N ALA A 59 -6.45 8.65 -0.30
CA ALA A 59 -6.45 7.22 -0.06
C ALA A 59 -7.15 6.84 1.24
N LEU A 60 -7.73 5.65 1.24
CA LEU A 60 -8.30 5.02 2.42
C LEU A 60 -7.32 3.96 2.92
N ILE A 61 -6.82 4.13 4.15
CA ILE A 61 -5.98 3.13 4.79
C ILE A 61 -6.86 2.01 5.33
N CYS A 62 -6.60 0.77 4.90
CA CYS A 62 -7.36 -0.41 5.32
C CYS A 62 -6.45 -1.47 5.94
N GLY A 63 -6.83 -1.94 7.12
CA GLY A 63 -6.18 -3.09 7.76
C GLY A 63 -6.69 -4.41 7.18
N TRP A 64 -5.80 -5.38 7.02
CA TRP A 64 -6.24 -6.76 6.78
C TRP A 64 -6.74 -7.38 8.08
N TRP A 65 -7.86 -8.08 8.00
CA TRP A 65 -8.41 -8.84 9.11
C TRP A 65 -8.77 -10.23 8.64
N ALA A 66 -8.40 -11.22 9.45
CA ALA A 66 -8.85 -12.58 9.32
C ALA A 66 -9.32 -13.06 10.70
N ARG A 67 -10.33 -13.92 10.72
CA ARG A 67 -10.80 -14.53 11.96
C ARG A 67 -9.68 -15.44 12.52
N PRO A 68 -9.30 -15.31 13.81
CA PRO A 68 -8.39 -16.26 14.43
C PRO A 68 -8.95 -17.69 14.33
N ALA A 69 -8.09 -18.68 14.08
CA ALA A 69 -8.48 -20.07 14.17
C ALA A 69 -9.00 -20.36 15.58
N CYS A 70 -10.15 -21.03 15.67
CA CYS A 70 -10.75 -21.50 16.91
C CYS A 70 -9.98 -22.68 17.50
#